data_AF-A0A3D1I8Q4-F1
#
_entry.id   AF-A0A3D1I8Q4-F1
#
_cell.length_a   1.000
_cell.length_b   1.000
_cell.length_c   1.000
_cell.angle_alpha   90.00
_cell.angle_beta   90.00
_cell.angle_gamma   90.00
#
_symmetry.space_group_name_H-M   'P 1'
#
loop_
_entity.id
_entity.type
_entity.pdbx_description
1 polymer ?
#
loop_
_entity_poly.entity_id
_entity_poly.type
_entity_poly.pdbx_seq_one_letter_code
_entity_poly.pdbx_strand_id
1 'polypeptide(L)'
;MRLRVWTTALFVFGVLAALGWPWILGPQPRDDAPRKDRARYAARFATYVSGLIVVFGTSGILALVLVRQERARYRRESMENLREFLEGTLRDHGRQDHRGDDR
;
A
#
# COMPACT_ATOMS: atom_id res chain seq x y z
N MET A 1 1.91 -4.27 11.87
CA MET A 1 0.58 -4.79 11.43
C MET A 1 -0.51 -3.72 11.39
N ARG A 2 -0.74 -2.91 12.44
CA ARG A 2 -1.78 -1.85 12.43
C ARG A 2 -1.67 -0.87 11.25
N LEU A 3 -0.45 -0.42 10.91
CA LEU A 3 -0.23 0.50 9.79
C LEU A 3 -0.75 -0.06 8.46
N ARG A 4 -0.46 -1.34 8.17
CA ARG A 4 -0.93 -2.04 6.96
C ARG A 4 -2.45 -2.09 6.87
N VAL A 5 -3.11 -2.41 7.98
CA VAL A 5 -4.58 -2.44 8.05
C VAL A 5 -5.16 -1.05 7.78
N TRP A 6 -4.61 -0.01 8.39
CA TRP A 6 -5.05 1.37 8.16
C TRP A 6 -4.85 1.81 6.71
N THR A 7 -3.69 1.54 6.10
CA THR A 7 -3.43 1.89 4.71
C THR A 7 -4.39 1.18 3.76
N THR A 8 -4.61 -0.13 3.95
CA THR A 8 -5.53 -0.90 3.13
C THR A 8 -6.98 -0.45 3.32
N ALA A 9 -7.41 -0.21 4.56
CA ALA A 9 -8.76 0.29 4.85
C ALA A 9 -9.00 1.68 4.23
N LEU A 10 -8.02 2.58 4.33
CA LEU A 10 -8.10 3.93 3.74
C LEU A 10 -8.15 3.87 2.21
N PHE A 11 -7.36 2.97 1.61
CA PHE A 11 -7.37 2.76 0.16
C PHE A 11 -8.72 2.19 -0.31
N VAL A 12 -9.22 1.15 0.35
CA VAL A 12 -10.53 0.54 0.02
C VAL A 12 -11.64 1.58 0.20
N PHE A 13 -11.61 2.37 1.27
CA PHE A 13 -12.55 3.47 1.46
C PHE A 13 -12.47 4.51 0.32
N GLY A 14 -11.26 4.90 -0.11
CA GLY A 14 -11.07 5.80 -1.25
C GLY A 14 -11.64 5.25 -2.56
N VAL A 15 -11.47 3.95 -2.82
CA VAL A 15 -12.03 3.27 -4.00
C VAL A 15 -13.55 3.21 -3.93
N LEU A 16 -14.12 2.83 -2.77
CA LEU A 16 -15.56 2.79 -2.56
C LEU A 16 -16.18 4.17 -2.67
N ALA A 17 -15.52 5.20 -2.14
CA ALA A 17 -15.92 6.58 -2.34
C ALA A 17 -15.94 6.88 -3.85
N ALA A 18 -14.83 6.68 -4.57
CA ALA A 18 -14.75 6.95 -6.01
C ALA A 18 -15.87 6.27 -6.83
N LEU A 19 -16.20 5.02 -6.52
CA LEU A 19 -17.32 4.29 -7.15
C LEU A 19 -18.69 4.78 -6.69
N GLY A 20 -18.79 5.29 -5.46
CA GLY A 20 -19.98 5.87 -4.85
C GLY A 20 -20.37 7.26 -5.39
N TRP A 21 -19.60 7.83 -6.31
CA TRP A 21 -19.83 9.18 -6.85
C TRP A 21 -21.26 9.45 -7.38
N PRO A 22 -21.99 8.52 -8.04
CA PRO A 22 -23.32 8.84 -8.57
C PRO A 22 -24.36 8.97 -7.44
N TRP A 23 -24.17 8.27 -6.32
CA TRP A 23 -25.03 8.39 -5.15
C TRP A 23 -24.67 9.61 -4.28
N ILE A 24 -23.41 10.02 -4.26
CA ILE A 24 -22.92 11.11 -3.39
C ILE A 24 -23.18 12.49 -4.01
N LEU A 25 -22.96 12.67 -5.31
CA LEU A 25 -23.13 13.98 -5.96
C LEU A 25 -24.59 14.29 -6.33
N GLY A 26 -25.42 13.24 -6.42
CA GLY A 26 -26.81 13.35 -6.83
C GLY A 26 -26.96 13.61 -8.34
N PRO A 27 -28.20 13.87 -8.80
CA PRO A 27 -28.50 14.01 -10.21
C PRO A 27 -27.78 15.21 -10.83
N GLN A 28 -27.15 14.99 -11.99
CA GLN A 28 -26.52 16.03 -12.77
C GLN A 28 -27.60 17.01 -13.28
N PRO A 29 -27.40 18.33 -13.12
CA PRO A 29 -28.33 19.32 -13.66
C PRO A 29 -28.37 19.23 -15.19
N ARG A 30 -29.57 19.37 -15.76
CA ARG A 30 -29.79 19.36 -17.21
C ARG A 30 -29.12 20.56 -17.88
N ASP A 31 -28.82 20.46 -19.17
CA ASP A 31 -28.12 21.49 -19.95
C ASP A 31 -28.91 22.79 -20.17
N ASP A 32 -30.17 22.82 -19.78
CA ASP A 32 -31.06 23.99 -19.75
C ASP A 32 -31.19 24.60 -18.34
N ALA A 33 -30.61 23.96 -17.31
CA ALA A 33 -30.75 24.42 -15.93
C ALA A 33 -30.09 25.80 -15.70
N PRO A 34 -30.60 26.62 -14.77
CA PRO A 34 -30.02 27.90 -14.40
C PRO A 34 -28.52 27.80 -14.11
N ARG A 35 -27.74 28.80 -14.54
CA ARG A 35 -26.28 28.86 -14.28
C ARG A 35 -25.91 28.64 -12.81
N LYS A 36 -26.77 29.11 -11.89
CA LYS A 36 -26.60 28.97 -10.44
C LYS A 36 -26.61 27.49 -9.98
N ASP A 37 -27.46 26.67 -10.59
CA ASP A 37 -27.59 25.25 -10.23
C ASP A 37 -26.40 24.44 -10.76
N ARG A 38 -25.93 24.76 -11.96
CA ARG A 38 -24.70 24.18 -12.52
C ARG A 38 -23.46 24.55 -11.70
N ALA A 39 -23.34 25.81 -11.29
CA ALA A 39 -22.24 26.27 -10.44
C ALA A 39 -22.25 25.57 -9.08
N ARG A 40 -23.43 25.35 -8.49
CA ARG A 40 -23.57 24.63 -7.22
C ARG A 40 -23.19 23.15 -7.35
N TYR A 41 -23.57 22.49 -8.44
CA TYR A 41 -23.15 21.13 -8.74
C TYR A 41 -21.63 21.04 -8.97
N ALA A 42 -21.07 21.96 -9.76
CA ALA A 42 -19.62 22.03 -10.00
C ALA A 42 -18.83 22.25 -8.71
N ALA A 43 -19.31 23.09 -7.79
CA ALA A 43 -18.68 23.29 -6.49
C ALA A 43 -18.69 22.00 -5.65
N ARG A 44 -19.83 21.28 -5.59
CA ARG A 44 -19.92 19.98 -4.90
C ARG A 44 -18.98 18.95 -5.52
N PHE A 45 -18.94 18.88 -6.85
CA PHE A 45 -18.04 18.00 -7.59
C PHE A 45 -16.58 18.32 -7.28
N ALA A 46 -16.20 19.59 -7.30
CA ALA A 46 -14.85 20.02 -6.97
C ALA A 46 -14.46 19.65 -5.52
N THR A 47 -15.33 19.93 -4.55
CA THR A 47 -15.09 19.54 -3.14
C THR A 47 -14.92 18.04 -2.99
N TYR A 48 -15.75 17.26 -3.68
CA TYR A 48 -15.69 15.80 -3.67
C TYR A 48 -14.37 15.27 -4.25
N VAL A 49 -13.98 15.76 -5.43
CA VAL A 49 -12.72 15.38 -6.08
C VAL A 49 -11.52 15.80 -5.24
N SER A 50 -11.52 16.99 -4.65
CA SER A 50 -10.46 17.41 -3.71
C SER A 50 -10.36 16.46 -2.52
N GLY A 51 -11.49 16.02 -1.96
CA GLY A 51 -11.52 15.01 -0.90
C GLY A 51 -10.87 13.68 -1.34
N LEU A 52 -11.22 13.18 -2.52
CA LEU A 52 -10.62 11.97 -3.07
C LEU A 52 -9.11 12.11 -3.28
N ILE A 53 -8.64 13.25 -3.79
CA ILE A 53 -7.21 13.52 -3.97
C ILE A 53 -6.48 13.44 -2.63
N VAL A 54 -7.05 14.02 -1.56
CA VAL A 54 -6.45 13.95 -0.21
C VAL A 54 -6.42 12.51 0.32
N VAL A 55 -7.51 11.75 0.15
CA VAL A 55 -7.58 10.34 0.61
C VAL A 55 -6.56 9.47 -0.13
N PHE A 56 -6.49 9.56 -1.46
CA PHE A 56 -5.51 8.80 -2.24
C PHE A 56 -4.08 9.28 -2.01
N GLY A 57 -3.87 10.59 -1.87
CA GLY A 57 -2.56 11.17 -1.55
C GLY A 57 -2.03 10.66 -0.21
N THR A 58 -2.83 10.72 0.85
CA THR A 58 -2.47 10.20 2.18
C THR A 58 -2.26 8.68 2.14
N SER A 59 -3.11 7.93 1.45
CA SER A 59 -2.93 6.48 1.24
C SER A 59 -1.60 6.17 0.53
N GLY A 60 -1.22 6.96 -0.48
CA GLY A 60 0.04 6.79 -1.20
C GLY A 60 1.25 7.05 -0.29
N ILE A 61 1.21 8.09 0.53
CA ILE A 61 2.27 8.38 1.52
C ILE A 61 2.42 7.23 2.52
N LEU A 62 1.30 6.75 3.08
CA LEU A 62 1.26 5.62 4.00
C LEU A 62 1.82 4.34 3.36
N ALA A 63 1.47 4.08 2.10
CA ALA A 63 2.00 2.95 1.34
C ALA A 63 3.52 3.07 1.16
N LEU A 64 4.02 4.27 0.85
CA LEU A 64 5.45 4.51 0.66
C LEU A 64 6.25 4.30 1.95
N VAL A 65 5.72 4.74 3.09
CA VAL A 65 6.30 4.46 4.41
C VAL A 65 6.33 2.95 4.69
N LEU A 66 5.25 2.25 4.35
CA LEU A 66 5.15 0.81 4.55
C LEU A 66 6.16 0.03 3.68
N VAL A 67 6.32 0.42 2.41
CA VAL A 67 7.34 -0.15 1.52
C VAL A 67 8.75 0.07 2.06
N ARG A 68 9.03 1.25 2.61
CA ARG A 68 10.34 1.54 3.24
C ARG A 68 10.59 0.64 4.45
N GLN A 69 9.58 0.43 5.30
CA GLN A 69 9.68 -0.46 6.45
C GLN A 69 9.91 -1.92 6.03
N GLU A 70 9.15 -2.42 5.05
CA GLU A 70 9.31 -3.80 4.56
C GLU A 70 10.68 -4.00 3.91
N ARG A 71 11.18 -3.05 3.10
CA ARG A 71 12.54 -3.13 2.55
C ARG A 71 13.62 -3.26 3.63
N ALA A 72 13.49 -2.52 4.73
CA ALA A 72 14.42 -2.59 5.85
C ALA A 72 14.32 -3.93 6.60
N ARG A 73 13.14 -4.54 6.63
CA ARG A 73 12.93 -5.87 7.22
C ARG A 73 13.50 -6.97 6.33
N TYR A 74 13.20 -6.96 5.03
CA TYR A 74 13.73 -7.91 4.05
C TYR A 74 15.26 -7.93 4.02
N ARG A 75 15.92 -6.77 4.14
CA ARG A 75 17.40 -6.73 4.23
C ARG A 75 17.95 -7.44 5.46
N ARG A 76 17.25 -7.38 6.60
CA ARG A 76 17.67 -8.07 7.83
C ARG A 76 17.46 -9.57 7.70
N GLU A 77 16.25 -9.98 7.30
CA GLU A 77 15.92 -11.39 7.06
C GLU A 77 16.86 -12.00 6.01
N SER A 78 17.24 -11.29 4.95
CA SER A 78 18.17 -11.84 3.95
C SER A 78 19.58 -12.06 4.51
N MET A 79 20.07 -11.18 5.39
CA MET A 79 21.39 -11.35 6.02
C MET A 79 21.39 -12.48 7.04
N GLU A 80 20.30 -12.64 7.76
CA GLU A 80 20.13 -13.73 8.73
C GLU A 80 20.06 -15.08 8.01
N ASN A 81 19.27 -15.18 6.93
CA ASN A 81 19.21 -16.38 6.09
C ASN A 81 20.56 -16.69 5.42
N LEU A 82 21.31 -15.67 4.98
CA LEU A 82 22.64 -15.87 4.39
C LEU A 82 23.62 -16.43 5.42
N ARG A 83 23.58 -15.90 6.65
CA ARG A 83 24.41 -16.37 7.75
C ARG A 83 24.08 -17.81 8.12
N GLU A 84 22.79 -18.15 8.23
CA GLU A 84 22.32 -19.51 8.47
C GLU A 84 22.78 -20.46 7.36
N PHE A 85 22.68 -20.05 6.10
CA PHE A 85 23.15 -20.84 4.96
C PHE A 85 24.68 -21.10 5.02
N LEU A 86 25.47 -20.08 5.36
CA LEU A 86 26.92 -20.20 5.51
C LEU A 86 27.30 -21.11 6.68
N GLU A 87 26.65 -20.96 7.84
CA GLU A 87 26.85 -21.84 9.00
C GLU A 87 26.45 -23.29 8.71
N GLY A 88 25.35 -23.50 7.97
CA GLY A 88 24.95 -24.82 7.48
C GLY A 88 25.99 -25.44 6.54
N THR A 89 26.48 -24.67 5.57
CA THR A 89 27.48 -25.15 4.59
C THR A 89 28.81 -25.48 5.26
N LEU A 90 29.26 -24.67 6.23
CA LEU A 90 30.47 -24.92 7.02
C LEU A 90 30.37 -26.21 7.86
N ARG A 91 29.20 -26.47 8.47
CA ARG A 91 28.95 -27.71 9.22
C ARG A 91 28.99 -28.96 8.35
N ASP A 92 28.48 -28.87 7.12
CA ASP A 92 28.49 -30.00 6.19
C ASP A 92 29.89 -30.32 5.67
N HIS A 93 30.72 -29.31 5.41
CA HIS A 93 32.11 -29.53 5.01
C HIS A 93 32.97 -30.08 6.16
N GLY A 94 32.79 -29.59 7.39
CA GLY A 94 33.50 -30.11 8.57
C GLY A 94 33.13 -31.56 8.93
N ARG A 95 31.93 -32.02 8.57
CA ARG A 95 31.52 -33.43 8.73
C ARG A 95 32.04 -34.37 7.65
N GLN A 96 32.33 -33.87 6.45
CA GLN A 96 32.93 -34.67 5.38
C GLN A 96 34.42 -34.90 5.62
N ASP A 97 35.15 -33.90 6.14
CA ASP A 97 36.59 -34.01 6.42
C ASP A 97 36.89 -35.09 7.47
N HIS A 98 36.04 -35.25 8.50
CA HIS A 98 36.19 -36.31 9.51
C HIS A 98 35.76 -37.71 9.05
N ARG A 99 35.14 -37.88 7.88
CA ARG A 99 34.82 -39.22 7.34
C ARG A 99 35.87 -39.77 6.37
N GLY A 100 36.87 -38.95 6.01
CA GLY A 100 37.97 -39.35 5.13
C GLY A 100 39.16 -40.01 5.82
N ASP A 101 39.27 -39.87 7.15
CA ASP A 101 40.47 -40.24 7.94
C ASP A 101 40.38 -41.64 8.60
N ASP A 102 39.25 -42.35 8.42
CA ASP A 102 39.00 -43.69 8.97
C ASP A 102 39.32 -44.84 7.96
N ARG A 103 40.23 -44.63 7.00
CA ARG A 103 40.65 -45.69 6.05
C ARG A 103 42.15 -45.94 6.02
#